data_AF-A0A9P1CGX0-F1
#
_entry.id   AF-A0A9P1CGX0-F1
#
_cell.length_a   1.000
_cell.length_b   1.000
_cell.length_c   1.000
_cell.angle_alpha   90.00
_cell.angle_beta   90.00
_cell.angle_gamma   90.00
#
_symmetry.space_group_name_H-M   'P 1'
#
loop_
_entity.id
_entity.type
_entity.pdbx_description
1 polymer ?
#
loop_
_entity_poly.entity_id
_entity_poly.type
_entity_poly.pdbx_seq_one_letter_code
_entity_poly.pdbx_strand_id
1 'polypeptide(L)'
;MNLITTPGSPGRFSFGTGSLRCEYLGVRGGVLADAIGYGKTACTIGLIDKTKALPMPRVPMPYRGFVPSRATLVLAPSNLHGQWLSEIQKFTRDTLKVLSVPTCAQLKRLTMKDLMEADVVVASYRLFYSNAYLTRLEELTRENSLGFTFPQTGGKHPGSEWGKAYRHAFEALPQWCAKRLGFFLEGDRKRRRLNGKQRSQDFLQEDPSSILEQTSFVPLEAFWWRRVVCDEFHELLSRYPPAQVAVELFHADFKWGLSGTPPCQTLPQIRKAAGFMGVQLPEGDKDEERKVAQEWIDAFVRRNTADLPPLEEEEQILTVRQTPKERALYLALTKTSQEVTLTQGSQGAIEQQDVKALQDLGQSTTGLLKLCSHFCISSDSEVLSAEEECQRQLALRRKELNSAQRDVKALADKALASVQLIQHFEPFFARSSLEKHCEHLQKVTKASLLARAKFLGLKDPHKDKARLLSQLLCAAEKYSSNTRAKALNRFFDSKGCGRPAKDADLKTGQAEAAWRQLMALVEDDDQGETEDTIECIGTSSVRQVCG
;
A
#
# COMPACT_ATOMS: atom_id res chain seq x y z
N MET A 1 19.69 1.64 46.22
CA MET A 1 21.17 1.59 46.07
C MET A 1 21.61 2.86 45.37
N ASN A 2 22.52 3.63 45.98
CA ASN A 2 23.09 4.84 45.39
C ASN A 2 24.04 4.45 44.25
N LEU A 3 23.58 4.57 43.00
CA LEU A 3 24.43 4.42 41.81
C LEU A 3 25.13 5.76 41.56
N ILE A 4 26.39 5.85 42.01
CA ILE A 4 27.28 6.97 41.74
C ILE A 4 27.76 6.83 40.29
N THR A 5 27.23 7.66 39.40
CA THR A 5 27.71 7.81 38.02
C THR A 5 28.77 8.89 37.98
N THR A 6 30.05 8.53 37.80
CA THR A 6 31.10 9.50 37.45
C THR A 6 31.08 9.74 35.93
N PRO A 7 30.91 10.98 35.45
CA PRO A 7 30.96 11.29 34.02
C PRO A 7 32.43 11.43 33.59
N GLY A 8 32.91 10.60 32.67
CA GLY A 8 34.20 10.86 32.02
C GLY A 8 35.03 9.66 31.55
N SER A 9 34.56 8.43 31.65
CA SER A 9 35.29 7.27 31.08
C SER A 9 34.27 6.23 30.61
N PRO A 10 34.54 5.48 29.52
CA PRO A 10 33.77 4.28 29.21
C PRO A 10 34.05 3.25 30.32
N GLY A 11 33.30 3.37 31.42
CA GLY A 11 33.45 2.54 32.61
C GLY A 11 32.85 1.17 32.34
N ARG A 12 33.71 0.16 32.17
CA ARG A 12 33.36 -1.24 32.35
C ARG A 12 32.82 -1.42 33.76
N PHE A 13 31.57 -1.86 33.89
CA PHE A 13 31.11 -2.52 35.10
C PHE A 13 31.26 -4.02 34.90
N SER A 14 32.09 -4.65 35.74
CA SER A 14 32.27 -6.09 35.80
C SER A 14 31.37 -6.66 36.89
N PHE A 15 30.39 -7.48 36.50
CA PHE A 15 29.87 -8.54 37.36
C PHE A 15 30.26 -9.88 36.73
N GLY A 16 30.95 -10.72 37.50
CA GLY A 16 31.21 -12.15 37.27
C GLY A 16 31.55 -12.63 35.85
N THR A 17 32.84 -12.86 35.58
CA THR A 17 33.36 -13.78 34.54
C THR A 17 32.53 -13.92 33.26
N GLY A 18 32.48 -12.84 32.49
CA GLY A 18 31.91 -12.76 31.15
C GLY A 18 31.99 -11.30 30.71
N SER A 19 32.91 -10.99 29.80
CA SER A 19 33.16 -9.60 29.40
C SER A 19 32.00 -9.07 28.53
N LEU A 20 30.94 -8.56 29.16
CA LEU A 20 29.85 -7.87 28.49
C LEU A 20 30.34 -6.53 27.92
N ARG A 21 30.41 -6.41 26.58
CA ARG A 21 30.60 -5.13 25.87
C ARG A 21 29.23 -4.51 25.61
N CYS A 22 28.62 -3.89 26.64
CA CYS A 22 27.50 -3.01 26.41
C CYS A 22 28.01 -1.57 26.34
N GLU A 23 27.86 -0.90 25.20
CA GLU A 23 28.17 0.53 25.08
C GLU A 23 27.04 1.33 25.72
N TYR A 24 27.23 1.72 26.98
CA TYR A 24 26.28 2.56 27.70
C TYR A 24 26.43 4.03 27.30
N LEU A 25 25.40 4.63 26.70
CA LEU A 25 25.16 6.05 26.95
C LEU A 25 24.58 6.14 28.38
N GLY A 26 25.16 6.95 29.27
CA GLY A 26 24.83 7.04 30.69
C GLY A 26 23.42 7.59 31.05
N VAL A 27 22.38 7.05 30.41
CA VAL A 27 20.96 7.38 30.62
C VAL A 27 20.45 6.59 31.84
N ARG A 28 19.83 7.29 32.79
CA ARG A 28 19.21 6.68 33.97
C ARG A 28 17.71 6.44 33.72
N GLY A 29 17.08 5.62 34.55
CA GLY A 29 15.65 5.35 34.49
C GLY A 29 15.34 3.88 34.26
N GLY A 30 14.15 3.57 33.76
CA GLY A 30 13.64 2.21 33.66
C GLY A 30 12.30 2.10 32.93
N VAL A 31 11.79 0.89 32.81
CA VAL A 31 10.44 0.61 32.35
C VAL A 31 9.58 0.30 33.56
N LEU A 32 8.54 1.10 33.78
CA LEU A 32 7.50 0.85 34.78
C LEU A 32 6.36 0.06 34.12
N ALA A 33 6.39 -1.24 34.33
CA ALA A 33 5.54 -2.24 33.71
C ALA A 33 4.34 -2.66 34.59
N ASP A 34 3.92 -1.77 35.50
CA ASP A 34 2.82 -2.04 36.43
C ASP A 34 1.49 -2.23 35.69
N ALA A 35 0.59 -3.05 36.24
CA ALA A 35 -0.72 -3.31 35.66
C ALA A 35 -1.54 -2.02 35.40
N ILE A 36 -2.57 -2.11 34.55
CA ILE A 36 -3.50 -1.00 34.34
C ILE A 36 -4.19 -0.69 35.69
N GLY A 37 -4.32 0.59 36.03
CA GLY A 37 -4.90 1.03 37.30
C GLY A 37 -3.92 1.22 38.47
N TYR A 38 -2.64 0.86 38.31
CA TYR A 38 -1.63 0.99 39.38
C TYR A 38 -1.13 2.41 39.69
N GLY A 39 -1.68 3.42 39.02
CA GLY A 39 -1.27 4.81 39.22
C GLY A 39 0.11 5.15 38.63
N LYS A 40 0.54 4.51 37.54
CA LYS A 40 1.79 4.87 36.82
C LYS A 40 1.89 6.37 36.54
N THR A 41 0.78 6.97 36.08
CA THR A 41 0.66 8.40 35.80
C THR A 41 0.84 9.23 37.08
N ALA A 42 0.12 8.89 38.15
CA ALA A 42 0.21 9.57 39.45
C ALA A 42 1.63 9.48 40.05
N CYS A 43 2.27 8.31 40.01
CA CYS A 43 3.66 8.11 40.44
C CYS A 43 4.63 8.99 39.64
N THR A 44 4.44 9.08 38.33
CA THR A 44 5.25 9.93 37.46
C THR A 44 5.08 11.41 37.81
N ILE A 45 3.83 11.87 38.01
CA ILE A 45 3.53 13.26 38.40
C ILE A 45 4.16 13.58 39.76
N GLY A 46 4.03 12.69 40.76
CA GLY A 46 4.65 12.87 42.06
C GLY A 46 6.18 12.97 41.99
N LEU A 47 6.80 12.20 41.10
CA LEU A 47 8.24 12.29 40.85
C LEU A 47 8.63 13.63 40.19
N ILE A 48 7.83 14.15 39.27
CA ILE A 48 8.05 15.47 38.66
C ILE A 48 7.96 16.56 39.74
N ASP A 49 6.88 16.59 40.51
CA ASP A 49 6.66 17.60 41.54
C ASP A 49 7.77 17.59 42.60
N LYS A 50 8.22 16.40 43.01
CA LYS A 50 9.33 16.25 43.95
C LYS A 50 10.68 16.77 43.42
N THR A 51 10.85 16.83 42.11
CA THR A 51 12.13 17.15 41.45
C THR A 51 12.16 18.50 40.71
N LYS A 52 11.05 19.24 40.70
CA LYS A 52 10.94 20.54 40.00
C LYS A 52 11.96 21.60 40.45
N ALA A 53 12.35 21.58 41.73
CA ALA A 53 13.33 22.49 42.30
C ALA A 53 14.79 22.18 41.91
N LEU A 54 15.06 21.04 41.26
CA LEU A 54 16.42 20.69 40.84
C LEU A 54 16.96 21.69 39.80
N PRO A 55 18.26 22.04 39.83
CA PRO A 55 18.87 22.99 38.90
C PRO A 55 18.74 22.52 37.44
N MET A 56 18.92 23.41 36.47
CA MET A 56 18.91 23.06 35.03
C MET A 56 19.91 21.93 34.71
N PRO A 57 19.59 20.97 33.82
CA PRO A 57 20.47 19.83 33.58
C PRO A 57 21.77 20.28 32.93
N ARG A 58 22.87 19.60 33.25
CA ARG A 58 24.18 19.89 32.66
C ARG A 58 24.33 19.03 31.41
N VAL A 59 24.41 19.69 30.25
CA VAL A 59 24.70 19.02 28.98
C VAL A 59 26.16 18.55 28.98
N PRO A 60 26.44 17.25 28.82
CA PRO A 60 27.82 16.74 28.81
C PRO A 60 28.61 17.28 27.61
N MET A 61 29.95 17.33 27.75
CA MET A 61 30.86 17.89 26.73
C MET A 61 30.62 17.41 25.29
N PRO A 62 30.43 16.10 25.02
CA PRO A 62 30.22 15.60 23.65
C PRO A 62 28.91 16.10 23.02
N TYR A 63 27.95 16.52 23.84
CA TYR A 63 26.62 16.96 23.43
C TYR A 63 26.48 18.49 23.51
N ARG A 64 27.59 19.24 23.54
CA ARG A 64 27.54 20.71 23.49
C ARG A 64 26.83 21.17 22.22
N GLY A 65 25.80 21.98 22.38
CA GLY A 65 24.92 22.44 21.30
C GLY A 65 23.45 22.09 21.53
N PHE A 66 23.15 21.05 22.31
CA PHE A 66 21.78 20.80 22.78
C PHE A 66 21.37 21.84 23.84
N VAL A 67 20.10 22.23 23.81
CA VAL A 67 19.54 23.25 24.71
C VAL A 67 19.05 22.58 26.00
N PRO A 68 19.57 22.91 27.19
CA PRO A 68 19.11 22.28 28.42
C PRO A 68 17.67 22.71 28.77
N SER A 69 16.81 21.73 29.07
CA SER A 69 15.45 21.97 29.57
C SER A 69 15.25 21.33 30.94
N ARG A 70 14.61 22.06 31.85
CA ARG A 70 14.24 21.55 33.18
C ARG A 70 13.06 20.57 33.11
N ALA A 71 12.33 20.59 32.00
CA ALA A 71 11.05 19.93 31.87
C ALA A 71 11.18 18.41 31.79
N THR A 72 10.12 17.75 32.27
CA THR A 72 9.82 16.38 31.89
C THR A 72 8.99 16.39 30.61
N LEU A 73 9.55 15.86 29.53
CA LEU A 73 8.82 15.62 28.28
C LEU A 73 8.03 14.32 28.40
N VAL A 74 6.70 14.43 28.44
CA VAL A 74 5.78 13.30 28.41
C VAL A 74 5.32 13.11 26.97
N LEU A 75 5.61 11.95 26.40
CA LEU A 75 5.15 11.52 25.10
C LEU A 75 4.06 10.49 25.28
N ALA A 76 2.87 10.77 24.73
CA ALA A 76 1.71 9.91 24.89
C ALA A 76 0.96 9.72 23.56
N PRO A 77 0.14 8.66 23.45
CA PRO A 77 -0.87 8.55 22.40
C PRO A 77 -1.82 9.75 22.39
N SER A 78 -2.33 10.13 21.20
CA SER A 78 -3.13 11.35 21.05
C SER A 78 -4.42 11.35 21.86
N ASN A 79 -5.03 10.17 22.05
CA ASN A 79 -6.22 9.98 22.88
C ASN A 79 -5.94 10.14 24.39
N LEU A 80 -4.69 9.96 24.84
CA LEU A 80 -4.30 10.10 26.25
C LEU A 80 -3.77 11.50 26.58
N HIS A 81 -3.49 12.34 25.59
CA HIS A 81 -2.96 13.69 25.78
C HIS A 81 -3.82 14.54 26.73
N GLY A 82 -5.14 14.58 26.51
CA GLY A 82 -6.06 15.33 27.36
C GLY A 82 -6.18 14.76 28.78
N GLN A 83 -6.09 13.44 28.92
CA GLN A 83 -6.08 12.76 30.21
C GLN A 83 -4.85 13.14 31.03
N TRP A 84 -3.66 13.15 30.42
CA TRP A 84 -2.42 13.59 31.09
C TRP A 84 -2.54 15.00 31.67
N LEU A 85 -3.07 15.94 30.87
CA LEU A 85 -3.28 17.32 31.35
C LEU A 85 -4.25 17.37 32.53
N SER A 86 -5.34 16.61 32.45
CA SER A 86 -6.36 16.55 33.49
C SER A 86 -5.81 15.94 34.79
N GLU A 87 -5.00 14.89 34.69
CA GLU A 87 -4.37 14.25 35.85
C GLU A 87 -3.31 15.15 36.50
N ILE A 88 -2.46 15.82 35.70
CA ILE A 88 -1.51 16.79 36.24
C ILE A 88 -2.26 17.88 37.00
N GLN A 89 -3.27 18.50 36.38
CA GLN A 89 -4.08 19.52 37.03
C GLN A 89 -4.76 19.01 38.31
N LYS A 90 -5.30 17.78 38.29
CA LYS A 90 -5.93 17.16 39.46
C LYS A 90 -4.95 17.00 40.63
N PHE A 91 -3.75 16.51 40.39
CA PHE A 91 -2.80 16.17 41.46
C PHE A 91 -1.94 17.35 41.91
N THR A 92 -1.60 18.27 41.00
CA THR A 92 -0.68 19.38 41.29
C THR A 92 -1.34 20.75 41.29
N ARG A 93 -2.61 20.85 40.89
CA ARG A 93 -3.29 22.13 40.63
C ARG A 93 -2.41 22.98 39.70
N ASP A 94 -2.10 24.21 40.09
CA ASP A 94 -1.30 25.15 39.29
C ASP A 94 0.17 25.24 39.75
N THR A 95 0.67 24.26 40.49
CA THR A 95 2.05 24.28 41.02
C THR A 95 3.14 23.88 40.03
N LEU A 96 2.76 23.44 38.83
CA LEU A 96 3.67 23.07 37.73
C LEU A 96 3.35 23.92 36.50
N LYS A 97 4.39 24.43 35.83
CA LYS A 97 4.29 25.07 34.50
C LYS A 97 4.17 23.98 33.43
N VAL A 98 2.96 23.73 32.96
CA VAL A 98 2.64 22.68 31.98
C VAL A 98 2.43 23.26 30.58
N LEU A 99 3.12 22.71 29.57
CA LEU A 99 2.93 23.04 28.16
C LEU A 99 2.23 21.89 27.42
N SER A 100 1.17 22.21 26.69
CA SER A 100 0.37 21.24 25.93
C SER A 100 0.69 21.32 24.43
N VAL A 101 1.22 20.22 23.87
CA VAL A 101 1.68 20.13 22.48
C VAL A 101 1.06 18.92 21.76
N PRO A 102 -0.27 18.89 21.52
CA PRO A 102 -0.91 17.79 20.82
C PRO A 102 -0.59 17.79 19.32
N THR A 103 -0.32 18.97 18.73
CA THR A 103 0.00 19.14 17.31
C THR A 103 1.05 20.23 17.08
N CYS A 104 1.60 20.29 15.86
CA CYS A 104 2.55 21.33 15.45
C CYS A 104 1.96 22.74 15.54
N ALA A 105 0.64 22.92 15.50
CA ALA A 105 0.01 24.23 15.64
C ALA A 105 0.28 24.84 17.03
N GLN A 106 0.25 24.01 18.08
CA GLN A 106 0.62 24.43 19.43
C GLN A 106 2.13 24.66 19.54
N LEU A 107 2.95 23.74 19.01
CA LEU A 107 4.41 23.86 19.06
C LEU A 107 4.92 25.15 18.39
N LYS A 108 4.31 25.56 17.29
CA LYS A 108 4.65 26.81 16.57
C LYS A 108 4.50 28.08 17.42
N ARG A 109 3.63 28.05 18.44
CA ARG A 109 3.38 29.20 19.32
C ARG A 109 4.31 29.24 20.53
N LEU A 110 5.05 28.16 20.79
CA LEU A 110 5.97 28.08 21.92
C LEU A 110 7.35 28.58 21.50
N THR A 111 7.97 29.34 22.40
CA THR A 111 9.33 29.83 22.25
C THR A 111 10.33 28.82 22.83
N MET A 112 11.60 28.98 22.49
CA MET A 112 12.68 28.19 23.07
C MET A 112 12.72 28.37 24.59
N LYS A 113 12.52 29.61 25.07
CA LYS A 113 12.45 29.92 26.51
C LYS A 113 11.32 29.17 27.22
N ASP A 114 10.13 29.11 26.61
CA ASP A 114 8.99 28.38 27.19
C ASP A 114 9.33 26.91 27.43
N LEU A 115 9.92 26.25 26.43
CA LEU A 115 10.31 24.84 26.50
C LEU A 115 11.47 24.57 27.47
N MET A 116 12.36 25.55 27.69
CA MET A 116 13.45 25.44 28.67
C MET A 116 12.96 25.53 30.12
N GLU A 117 12.03 26.43 30.37
CA GLU A 117 11.57 26.81 31.71
C GLU A 117 10.35 26.01 32.20
N ALA A 118 9.67 25.28 31.32
CA ALA A 118 8.56 24.43 31.71
C ALA A 118 8.97 23.35 32.72
N ASP A 119 8.02 22.93 33.56
CA ASP A 119 8.17 21.75 34.42
C ASP A 119 7.76 20.48 33.67
N VAL A 120 6.71 20.59 32.84
CA VAL A 120 6.18 19.48 32.04
C VAL A 120 5.84 19.94 30.64
N VAL A 121 6.26 19.17 29.64
CA VAL A 121 5.79 19.31 28.26
C VAL A 121 5.08 18.02 27.91
N VAL A 122 3.77 18.09 27.65
CA VAL A 122 2.97 16.94 27.19
C VAL A 122 2.86 17.01 25.67
N ALA A 123 3.29 15.98 24.97
CA ALA A 123 3.32 15.93 23.53
C ALA A 123 2.83 14.57 22.98
N SER A 124 2.32 14.61 21.76
CA SER A 124 1.78 13.43 21.09
C SER A 124 2.83 12.74 20.20
N TYR A 125 2.85 11.41 20.16
CA TYR A 125 3.67 10.65 19.20
C TYR A 125 3.44 11.06 17.74
N ARG A 126 2.23 11.58 17.42
CA ARG A 126 1.86 12.07 16.08
C ARG A 126 2.78 13.17 15.54
N LEU A 127 3.42 13.95 16.42
CA LEU A 127 4.29 15.03 15.99
C LEU A 127 5.40 14.53 15.07
N PHE A 128 6.08 13.44 15.46
CA PHE A 128 7.30 12.94 14.82
C PHE A 128 7.10 12.33 13.43
N TYR A 129 5.86 12.08 13.02
CA TYR A 129 5.52 11.66 11.66
C TYR A 129 4.54 12.60 10.97
N SER A 130 4.29 13.78 11.55
CA SER A 130 3.51 14.80 10.87
C SER A 130 4.36 15.51 9.83
N ASN A 131 3.78 15.75 8.65
CA ASN A 131 4.50 16.41 7.55
C ASN A 131 5.04 17.79 7.96
N ALA A 132 4.25 18.56 8.73
CA ALA A 132 4.67 19.87 9.23
C ALA A 132 5.90 19.81 10.15
N TYR A 133 6.05 18.77 10.97
CA TYR A 133 7.21 18.58 11.83
C TYR A 133 8.44 18.16 11.02
N LEU A 134 8.25 17.22 10.10
CA LEU A 134 9.33 16.74 9.23
C LEU A 134 9.85 17.84 8.31
N THR A 135 8.96 18.62 7.69
CA THR A 135 9.34 19.80 6.88
C THR A 135 10.18 20.77 7.70
N ARG A 136 9.80 21.00 8.98
CA ARG A 136 10.58 21.85 9.87
C ARG A 136 11.98 21.29 10.13
N LEU A 137 12.09 19.99 10.44
CA LEU A 137 13.39 19.34 10.60
C LEU A 137 14.24 19.44 9.32
N GLU A 138 13.64 19.28 8.14
CA GLU A 138 14.34 19.44 6.85
C GLU A 138 14.87 20.86 6.67
N GLU A 139 14.04 21.89 6.88
CA GLU A 139 14.43 23.29 6.78
C GLU A 139 15.68 23.58 7.61
N LEU A 140 15.68 23.14 8.87
CA LEU A 140 16.79 23.35 9.79
C LEU A 140 18.04 22.57 9.38
N THR A 141 17.87 21.35 8.87
CA THR A 141 18.97 20.50 8.42
C THR A 141 19.62 21.07 7.15
N ARG A 142 18.82 21.65 6.24
CA ARG A 142 19.30 22.26 4.98
C ARG A 142 20.20 23.47 5.20
N GLU A 143 20.11 24.15 6.34
CA GLU A 143 21.04 25.23 6.69
C GLU A 143 22.50 24.75 6.80
N ASN A 144 22.72 23.46 7.10
CA ASN A 144 24.04 22.85 7.23
C ASN A 144 24.34 21.79 6.15
N SER A 145 23.30 21.18 5.54
CA SER A 145 23.41 20.12 4.54
C SER A 145 22.52 20.41 3.33
N LEU A 146 23.08 21.03 2.29
CA LEU A 146 22.35 21.37 1.06
C LEU A 146 21.72 20.12 0.42
N GLY A 147 20.44 20.22 0.04
CA GLY A 147 19.71 19.14 -0.66
C GLY A 147 19.12 18.04 0.25
N PHE A 148 19.23 18.15 1.58
CA PHE A 148 18.61 17.18 2.49
C PHE A 148 17.08 17.14 2.36
N THR A 149 16.51 15.94 2.24
CA THR A 149 15.05 15.68 2.23
C THR A 149 14.78 14.35 2.95
N PHE A 150 13.63 14.24 3.63
CA PHE A 150 13.19 12.95 4.13
C PHE A 150 12.67 12.07 2.99
N PRO A 151 12.86 10.75 3.08
CA PRO A 151 12.24 9.81 2.13
C PRO A 151 10.72 9.97 2.11
N GLN A 152 10.11 9.94 0.92
CA GLN A 152 8.65 9.96 0.80
C GLN A 152 8.07 8.69 1.44
N THR A 153 7.07 8.85 2.31
CA THR A 153 6.39 7.76 3.01
C THR A 153 5.41 7.05 2.08
N GLY A 154 5.92 6.43 1.01
CA GLY A 154 5.16 5.60 0.08
C GLY A 154 5.62 4.15 0.16
N GLY A 155 5.12 3.38 1.14
CA GLY A 155 5.33 1.94 1.21
C GLY A 155 5.55 1.38 2.61
N LYS A 156 5.05 0.16 2.85
CA LYS A 156 5.26 -0.62 4.08
C LYS A 156 6.77 -0.77 4.35
N HIS A 157 7.13 -0.61 5.61
CA HIS A 157 8.48 -0.50 6.20
C HIS A 157 9.08 0.91 6.10
N PRO A 158 8.88 1.77 7.12
CA PRO A 158 9.82 2.83 7.43
C PRO A 158 11.18 2.17 7.73
N GLY A 159 11.98 1.99 6.68
CA GLY A 159 13.19 1.18 6.67
C GLY A 159 14.40 1.85 7.33
N SER A 160 15.56 1.19 7.18
CA SER A 160 16.85 1.71 7.63
C SER A 160 17.17 3.10 7.05
N GLU A 161 16.63 3.44 5.88
CA GLU A 161 16.80 4.73 5.22
C GLU A 161 16.11 5.87 5.95
N TRP A 162 14.86 5.67 6.40
CA TRP A 162 14.16 6.68 7.20
C TRP A 162 14.91 6.94 8.50
N GLY A 163 15.36 5.87 9.16
CA GLY A 163 16.14 5.99 10.38
C GLY A 163 17.50 6.69 10.17
N LYS A 164 18.17 6.46 9.04
CA LYS A 164 19.40 7.18 8.66
C LYS A 164 19.13 8.66 8.41
N ALA A 165 18.09 8.99 7.66
CA ALA A 165 17.70 10.38 7.38
C ALA A 165 17.37 11.14 8.67
N TYR A 166 16.65 10.49 9.59
CA TYR A 166 16.32 11.10 10.90
C TYR A 166 17.55 11.34 11.75
N ARG A 167 18.49 10.39 11.82
CA ARG A 167 19.76 10.59 12.53
C ARG A 167 20.55 11.76 11.95
N HIS A 168 20.62 11.88 10.63
CA HIS A 168 21.29 13.00 9.97
C HIS A 168 20.66 14.35 10.35
N ALA A 169 19.32 14.44 10.32
CA ALA A 169 18.61 15.64 10.76
C ALA A 169 18.85 15.96 12.24
N PHE A 170 18.80 14.92 13.10
CA PHE A 170 19.05 15.04 14.54
C PHE A 170 20.46 15.57 14.84
N GLU A 171 21.48 15.03 14.18
CA GLU A 171 22.88 15.43 14.34
C GLU A 171 23.17 16.87 13.87
N ALA A 172 22.32 17.44 13.00
CA ALA A 172 22.43 18.83 12.56
C ALA A 172 21.89 19.85 13.59
N LEU A 173 20.98 19.43 14.49
CA LEU A 173 20.30 20.33 15.44
C LEU A 173 21.24 21.04 16.43
N PRO A 174 22.26 20.40 17.02
CA PRO A 174 23.16 21.07 17.98
C PRO A 174 23.93 22.22 17.35
N GLN A 175 24.37 22.04 16.09
CA GLN A 175 25.08 23.08 15.36
C GLN A 175 24.17 24.24 15.00
N TRP A 176 22.91 23.95 14.62
CA TRP A 176 21.89 24.98 14.40
C TRP A 176 21.60 25.78 15.68
N CYS A 177 21.38 25.11 16.82
CA CYS A 177 21.14 25.75 18.11
C CYS A 177 22.33 26.63 18.53
N ALA A 178 23.56 26.12 18.40
CA ALA A 178 24.77 26.86 18.76
C ALA A 178 24.92 28.15 17.93
N LYS A 179 24.65 28.11 16.62
CA LYS A 179 24.66 29.28 15.74
C LYS A 179 23.65 30.34 16.18
N ARG A 180 22.41 29.94 16.50
CA ARG A 180 21.37 30.88 16.95
C ARG A 180 21.64 31.47 18.32
N LEU A 181 22.10 30.66 19.28
CA LEU A 181 22.34 31.09 20.65
C LEU A 181 23.68 31.83 20.85
N GLY A 182 24.46 32.03 19.79
CA GLY A 182 25.75 32.71 19.85
C GLY A 182 26.82 31.90 20.61
N PHE A 183 26.62 30.60 20.83
CA PHE A 183 27.61 29.74 21.47
C PHE A 183 28.58 29.15 20.44
N PHE A 184 29.89 29.30 20.67
CA PHE A 184 30.91 28.71 19.80
C PHE A 184 31.16 27.23 20.17
N LEU A 185 30.96 26.33 19.21
CA LEU A 185 31.41 24.95 19.32
C LEU A 185 32.94 24.89 19.22
N GLU A 186 33.55 23.91 19.87
CA GLU A 186 35.01 23.82 20.09
C GLU A 186 35.82 23.75 18.76
N GLY A 187 35.18 23.30 17.67
CA GLY A 187 35.73 23.30 16.31
C GLY A 187 35.84 24.69 15.66
N ASP A 188 34.95 25.63 16.00
CA ASP A 188 34.93 26.97 15.40
C ASP A 188 36.05 27.87 15.94
N ARG A 189 36.51 27.62 17.19
CA ARG A 189 37.67 28.31 17.77
C ARG A 189 38.97 28.02 17.01
N LYS A 190 39.15 26.78 16.52
CA LYS A 190 40.34 26.39 15.74
C LYS A 190 40.31 27.00 14.33
N ARG A 191 39.15 27.02 13.66
CA ARG A 191 38.98 27.66 12.34
C ARG A 191 39.20 29.18 12.37
N ARG A 192 38.73 29.87 13.43
CA ARG A 192 38.96 31.33 13.58
C ARG A 192 40.41 31.70 13.86
N ARG A 193 41.21 30.83 14.47
CA ARG A 193 42.66 31.07 14.67
C ARG A 193 43.48 30.92 13.40
N LEU A 194 43.00 30.12 12.43
CA LEU A 194 43.69 29.91 11.14
C LEU A 194 43.48 31.07 10.15
N ASN A 195 42.33 31.75 10.20
CA ASN A 195 42.07 32.93 9.38
C ASN A 195 42.34 34.21 10.18
N GLY A 196 43.62 34.61 10.20
CA GLY A 196 44.05 35.89 10.78
C GLY A 196 43.36 37.07 10.10
N LYS A 197 42.36 37.65 10.76
CA LYS A 197 41.99 39.07 10.76
C LYS A 197 40.89 39.27 11.80
N GLN A 198 41.20 40.03 12.86
CA GLN A 198 40.19 40.64 13.72
C GLN A 198 39.33 41.55 12.83
N ARG A 199 38.12 41.09 12.49
CA ARG A 199 37.04 41.96 12.05
C ARG A 199 36.27 42.37 13.30
N SER A 200 36.60 43.56 13.80
CA SER A 200 35.68 44.40 14.55
C SER A 200 34.54 44.76 13.60
N GLN A 201 33.43 44.04 13.71
CA GLN A 201 32.19 44.39 13.06
C GLN A 201 31.16 44.48 14.18
N ASP A 202 30.62 45.69 14.36
CA ASP A 202 29.59 46.04 15.33
C ASP A 202 28.35 45.17 15.07
N PHE A 203 28.30 44.01 15.71
CA PHE A 203 27.05 43.30 15.92
C PHE A 203 26.40 43.98 17.11
N LEU A 204 25.25 44.61 16.90
CA LEU A 204 24.30 44.88 17.96
C LEU A 204 24.10 43.56 18.70
N GLN A 205 24.71 43.45 19.88
CA GLN A 205 24.73 42.24 20.67
C GLN A 205 23.32 42.07 21.24
N GLU A 206 22.44 41.40 20.50
CA GLU A 206 21.12 41.03 21.00
C GLU A 206 21.33 40.25 22.30
N ASP A 207 20.57 40.63 23.34
CA ASP A 207 20.60 39.95 24.63
C ASP A 207 20.26 38.46 24.38
N PRO A 208 21.05 37.49 24.88
CA PRO A 208 20.73 36.07 24.76
C PRO A 208 19.29 35.75 25.17
N SER A 209 18.73 36.52 26.11
CA SER A 209 17.34 36.39 26.56
C SER A 209 16.34 36.72 25.45
N SER A 210 16.58 37.74 24.62
CA SER A 210 15.66 38.12 23.53
C SER A 210 15.68 37.08 22.41
N ILE A 211 16.83 36.47 22.13
CA ILE A 211 16.95 35.41 21.12
C ILE A 211 16.11 34.18 21.49
N LEU A 212 16.10 33.82 22.79
CA LEU A 212 15.32 32.70 23.32
C LEU A 212 13.81 32.93 23.22
N GLU A 213 13.37 34.17 23.38
CA GLU A 213 11.97 34.58 23.28
C GLU A 213 11.49 34.70 21.82
N GLN A 214 12.38 35.06 20.90
CA GLN A 214 12.03 35.20 19.48
C GLN A 214 12.13 33.87 18.70
N THR A 215 12.89 32.89 19.20
CA THR A 215 13.07 31.60 18.53
C THR A 215 11.89 30.68 18.83
N SER A 216 10.98 30.54 17.87
CA SER A 216 9.80 29.66 17.94
C SER A 216 9.90 28.45 17.02
N PHE A 217 8.95 27.51 17.18
CA PHE A 217 8.84 26.28 16.41
C PHE A 217 10.15 25.46 16.39
N VAL A 218 10.69 25.24 17.59
CA VAL A 218 11.91 24.47 17.83
C VAL A 218 11.55 22.99 17.93
N PRO A 219 12.21 22.09 17.16
CA PRO A 219 12.03 20.66 17.33
C PRO A 219 12.38 20.22 18.75
N LEU A 220 11.59 19.31 19.31
CA LEU A 220 11.76 18.82 20.68
C LEU A 220 13.08 18.06 20.87
N GLU A 221 13.64 17.49 19.80
CA GLU A 221 14.94 16.82 19.77
C GLU A 221 16.11 17.76 20.04
N ALA A 222 15.94 19.07 19.84
CA ALA A 222 17.00 20.04 20.03
C ALA A 222 17.36 20.25 21.52
N PHE A 223 16.52 19.74 22.42
CA PHE A 223 16.66 19.91 23.86
C PHE A 223 17.29 18.69 24.53
N TRP A 224 18.15 18.96 25.51
CA TRP A 224 18.54 17.99 26.53
C TRP A 224 17.53 18.06 27.68
N TRP A 225 16.64 17.08 27.76
CA TRP A 225 15.57 17.08 28.74
C TRP A 225 16.05 16.61 30.11
N ARG A 226 15.41 17.10 31.18
CA ARG A 226 15.54 16.46 32.49
C ARG A 226 15.11 15.01 32.41
N ARG A 227 13.96 14.78 31.81
CA ARG A 227 13.37 13.45 31.71
C ARG A 227 12.52 13.34 30.47
N VAL A 228 12.60 12.18 29.81
CA VAL A 228 11.64 11.76 28.79
C VAL A 228 10.83 10.61 29.36
N VAL A 229 9.51 10.71 29.30
CA VAL A 229 8.56 9.68 29.71
C VAL A 229 7.73 9.29 28.50
N CYS A 230 7.75 8.03 28.14
CA CYS A 230 6.96 7.48 27.04
C CYS A 230 5.82 6.64 27.63
N ASP A 231 4.60 7.15 27.52
CA ASP A 231 3.39 6.44 27.94
C ASP A 231 2.90 5.49 26.85
N GLU A 232 2.25 4.40 27.26
CA GLU A 232 1.95 3.26 26.40
C GLU A 232 3.17 2.83 25.57
N PHE A 233 4.28 2.60 26.26
CA PHE A 233 5.59 2.34 25.66
C PHE A 233 5.58 1.16 24.66
N HIS A 234 4.71 0.18 24.86
CA HIS A 234 4.54 -0.93 23.92
C HIS A 234 3.95 -0.49 22.57
N GLU A 235 3.09 0.52 22.54
CA GLU A 235 2.55 1.09 21.30
C GLU A 235 3.63 1.87 20.55
N LEU A 236 4.49 2.62 21.25
CA LEU A 236 5.63 3.32 20.64
C LEU A 236 6.52 2.35 19.85
N LEU A 237 6.89 1.21 20.44
CA LEU A 237 7.80 0.24 19.82
C LEU A 237 7.20 -0.60 18.69
N SER A 238 5.87 -0.57 18.53
CA SER A 238 5.14 -1.44 17.58
C SER A 238 4.37 -0.69 16.51
N ARG A 239 3.71 0.42 16.85
CA ARG A 239 2.76 1.14 15.98
C ARG A 239 3.35 2.39 15.32
N TYR A 240 4.41 2.98 15.90
CA TYR A 240 4.92 4.28 15.46
C TYR A 240 6.41 4.23 15.11
N PRO A 241 6.85 3.54 14.04
CA PRO A 241 8.28 3.40 13.77
C PRO A 241 9.04 4.72 13.56
N PRO A 242 8.47 5.76 12.89
CA PRO A 242 9.09 7.08 12.85
C PRO A 242 9.34 7.69 14.24
N ALA A 243 8.33 7.61 15.11
CA ALA A 243 8.42 8.10 16.47
C ALA A 243 9.38 7.24 17.30
N GLN A 244 9.45 5.93 17.06
CA GLN A 244 10.39 5.03 17.73
C GLN A 244 11.83 5.52 17.51
N VAL A 245 12.23 5.74 16.26
CA VAL A 245 13.58 6.22 15.94
C VAL A 245 13.82 7.61 16.53
N ALA A 246 12.84 8.51 16.41
CA ALA A 246 12.96 9.85 17.00
C ALA A 246 13.27 9.76 18.50
N VAL A 247 12.44 9.01 19.22
CA VAL A 247 12.46 8.84 20.68
C VAL A 247 13.70 8.09 21.20
N GLU A 248 14.23 7.14 20.42
CA GLU A 248 15.52 6.51 20.70
C GLU A 248 16.66 7.56 20.73
N LEU A 249 16.61 8.56 19.85
CA LEU A 249 17.65 9.57 19.71
C LEU A 249 17.56 10.72 20.72
N PHE A 250 16.40 10.95 21.34
CA PHE A 250 16.27 12.00 22.37
C PHE A 250 17.33 11.87 23.45
N HIS A 251 17.92 13.01 23.83
CA HIS A 251 18.83 13.09 24.96
C HIS A 251 18.12 13.55 26.22
N ALA A 252 18.38 12.86 27.33
CA ALA A 252 17.85 13.19 28.64
C ALA A 252 18.71 12.63 29.77
N ASP A 253 18.63 13.23 30.96
CA ASP A 253 19.24 12.65 32.18
C ASP A 253 18.53 11.36 32.61
N PHE A 254 17.23 11.26 32.32
CA PHE A 254 16.38 10.13 32.66
C PHE A 254 15.42 9.76 31.52
N LYS A 255 15.30 8.47 31.18
CA LYS A 255 14.27 7.95 30.28
C LYS A 255 13.38 6.93 31.00
N TRP A 256 12.07 7.06 30.83
CA TRP A 256 11.09 6.15 31.42
C TRP A 256 10.11 5.64 30.36
N GLY A 257 9.89 4.33 30.33
CA GLY A 257 8.78 3.72 29.58
C GLY A 257 7.68 3.30 30.53
N LEU A 258 6.45 3.80 30.35
CA LEU A 258 5.28 3.36 31.11
C LEU A 258 4.46 2.40 30.25
N SER A 259 4.14 1.21 30.76
CA SER A 259 3.30 0.26 30.01
C SER A 259 2.52 -0.66 30.96
N GLY A 260 1.25 -0.91 30.67
CA GLY A 260 0.51 -2.00 31.31
C GLY A 260 0.90 -3.39 30.79
N THR A 261 1.37 -3.43 29.55
CA THR A 261 1.76 -4.64 28.80
C THR A 261 3.19 -4.45 28.29
N PRO A 262 4.21 -4.74 29.12
CA PRO A 262 5.59 -4.44 28.74
C PRO A 262 6.02 -5.24 27.50
N PRO A 263 6.76 -4.64 26.55
CA PRO A 263 7.30 -5.31 25.36
C PRO A 263 8.52 -6.16 25.74
N CYS A 264 8.34 -7.12 26.65
CA CYS A 264 9.43 -7.93 27.21
C CYS A 264 9.18 -9.44 27.04
N GLN A 265 8.27 -9.85 26.14
CA GLN A 265 7.91 -11.26 25.95
C GLN A 265 8.84 -11.99 24.99
N THR A 266 9.42 -11.27 24.03
CA THR A 266 10.29 -11.85 23.00
C THR A 266 11.61 -11.09 22.92
N LEU A 267 12.68 -11.77 22.54
CA LEU A 267 14.01 -11.17 22.43
C LEU A 267 14.06 -9.93 21.50
N PRO A 268 13.38 -9.90 20.33
CA PRO A 268 13.32 -8.71 19.51
C PRO A 268 12.65 -7.51 20.20
N GLN A 269 11.61 -7.75 21.01
CA GLN A 269 10.96 -6.69 21.76
C GLN A 269 11.88 -6.16 22.87
N ILE A 270 12.56 -7.05 23.59
CA ILE A 270 13.54 -6.68 24.63
C ILE A 270 14.70 -5.88 24.01
N ARG A 271 15.20 -6.29 22.84
CA ARG A 271 16.24 -5.56 22.11
C ARG A 271 15.82 -4.14 21.74
N LYS A 272 14.57 -3.94 21.29
CA LYS A 272 14.02 -2.60 21.04
C LYS A 272 13.91 -1.76 22.31
N ALA A 273 13.40 -2.35 23.40
CA ALA A 273 13.26 -1.67 24.68
C ALA A 273 14.64 -1.28 25.28
N ALA A 274 15.63 -2.17 25.17
CA ALA A 274 17.02 -1.90 25.53
C ALA A 274 17.62 -0.78 24.68
N GLY A 275 17.38 -0.80 23.36
CA GLY A 275 17.82 0.24 22.43
C GLY A 275 17.31 1.64 22.81
N PHE A 276 16.05 1.76 23.24
CA PHE A 276 15.50 3.01 23.77
C PHE A 276 16.27 3.55 24.99
N MET A 277 16.76 2.65 25.83
CA MET A 277 17.60 2.98 26.99
C MET A 277 19.07 3.19 26.64
N GLY A 278 19.44 3.12 25.35
CA GLY A 278 20.82 3.23 24.90
C GLY A 278 21.67 1.99 25.23
N VAL A 279 21.03 0.83 25.41
CA VAL A 279 21.67 -0.46 25.69
C VAL A 279 21.58 -1.31 24.43
N GLN A 280 22.72 -1.73 23.89
CA GLN A 280 22.79 -2.70 22.80
C GLN A 280 23.02 -4.09 23.39
N LEU A 281 22.12 -5.03 23.07
CA LEU A 281 22.27 -6.43 23.44
C LEU A 281 23.18 -7.13 22.42
N PRO A 282 24.03 -8.09 22.85
CA PRO A 282 24.89 -8.83 21.94
C PRO A 282 24.08 -9.63 20.91
N GLU A 283 24.71 -9.89 19.77
CA GLU A 283 24.20 -10.79 18.72
C GLU A 283 25.16 -11.98 18.61
N GLY A 284 24.65 -13.21 18.71
CA GLY A 284 25.48 -14.40 18.77
C GLY A 284 24.73 -15.65 19.23
N ASP A 285 25.27 -16.33 20.24
CA ASP A 285 24.67 -17.53 20.80
C ASP A 285 23.33 -17.23 21.48
N LYS A 286 22.29 -18.00 21.14
CA LYS A 286 20.91 -17.77 21.58
C LYS A 286 20.76 -17.85 23.10
N ASP A 287 21.52 -18.72 23.75
CA ASP A 287 21.45 -18.89 25.20
C ASP A 287 22.14 -17.74 25.94
N GLU A 288 23.25 -17.23 25.39
CA GLU A 288 23.91 -16.03 25.89
C GLU A 288 23.04 -14.78 25.70
N GLU A 289 22.43 -14.62 24.51
CA GLU A 289 21.50 -13.52 24.22
C GLU A 289 20.32 -13.49 25.21
N ARG A 290 19.73 -14.65 25.50
CA ARG A 290 18.61 -14.78 26.45
C ARG A 290 19.04 -14.42 27.87
N LYS A 291 20.22 -14.87 28.31
CA LYS A 291 20.75 -14.56 29.64
C LYS A 291 20.96 -13.06 29.81
N VAL A 292 21.62 -12.41 28.84
CA VAL A 292 21.86 -10.96 28.88
C VAL A 292 20.55 -10.16 28.80
N ALA A 293 19.59 -10.63 28.01
CA ALA A 293 18.26 -10.02 27.95
C ALA A 293 17.53 -10.09 29.30
N GLN A 294 17.64 -11.22 30.01
CA GLN A 294 17.07 -11.37 31.35
C GLN A 294 17.75 -10.45 32.37
N GLU A 295 19.08 -10.38 32.36
CA GLU A 295 19.83 -9.47 33.25
C GLU A 295 19.44 -8.00 33.01
N TRP A 296 19.20 -7.62 31.75
CA TRP A 296 18.68 -6.28 31.42
C TRP A 296 17.27 -6.06 31.97
N ILE A 297 16.38 -7.05 31.85
CA ILE A 297 15.02 -6.99 32.41
C ILE A 297 15.09 -6.76 33.92
N ASP A 298 15.89 -7.56 34.63
CA ASP A 298 16.00 -7.50 36.09
C ASP A 298 16.55 -6.15 36.56
N ALA A 299 17.40 -5.49 35.76
CA ALA A 299 18.00 -4.21 36.09
C ALA A 299 17.13 -2.99 35.72
N PHE A 300 16.40 -3.05 34.60
CA PHE A 300 15.71 -1.88 34.02
C PHE A 300 14.19 -1.96 34.08
N VAL A 301 13.60 -3.13 34.29
CA VAL A 301 12.14 -3.31 34.24
C VAL A 301 11.62 -3.59 35.65
N ARG A 302 10.68 -2.78 36.10
CA ARG A 302 9.96 -3.01 37.35
C ARG A 302 8.50 -3.29 37.05
N ARG A 303 7.96 -4.35 37.64
CA ARG A 303 6.55 -4.72 37.56
C ARG A 303 6.01 -5.00 38.95
N ASN A 304 5.06 -4.20 39.38
CA ASN A 304 4.16 -4.53 40.48
C ASN A 304 2.87 -5.12 39.91
N THR A 305 2.47 -6.27 40.45
CA THR A 305 1.13 -6.82 40.33
C THR A 305 0.43 -6.60 41.67
N ALA A 306 -0.80 -6.09 41.66
CA ALA A 306 -1.60 -6.02 42.88
C ALA A 306 -2.28 -7.36 42.97
N ASP A 307 -2.22 -7.92 44.15
CA ASP A 307 -3.21 -8.87 44.60
C ASP A 307 -4.50 -8.08 44.85
N LEU A 308 -5.13 -7.60 43.77
CA LEU A 308 -6.52 -7.17 43.84
C LEU A 308 -7.33 -8.43 44.18
N PRO A 309 -8.31 -8.35 45.09
CA PRO A 309 -9.25 -9.45 45.27
C PRO A 309 -9.83 -9.81 43.89
N PRO A 310 -9.93 -11.10 43.55
CA PRO A 310 -10.41 -11.52 42.24
C PRO A 310 -11.75 -10.84 41.99
N LEU A 311 -11.80 -9.98 40.96
CA LEU A 311 -13.05 -9.48 40.44
C LEU A 311 -13.77 -10.70 39.84
N GLU A 312 -15.04 -10.88 40.17
CA GLU A 312 -15.85 -11.90 39.50
C GLU A 312 -16.08 -11.45 38.05
N GLU A 313 -15.31 -12.03 37.14
CA GLU A 313 -15.46 -11.84 35.69
C GLU A 313 -16.41 -12.91 35.16
N GLU A 314 -17.49 -12.50 34.49
CA GLU A 314 -18.40 -13.40 33.79
C GLU A 314 -18.25 -13.19 32.28
N GLU A 315 -17.69 -14.19 31.58
CA GLU A 315 -17.63 -14.19 30.11
C GLU A 315 -18.91 -14.81 29.54
N GLN A 316 -19.74 -13.99 28.88
CA GLN A 316 -20.94 -14.46 28.18
C GLN A 316 -20.72 -14.47 26.67
N ILE A 317 -20.60 -15.65 26.07
CA ILE A 317 -20.46 -15.83 24.63
C ILE A 317 -21.86 -15.90 24.00
N LEU A 318 -22.32 -14.78 23.42
CA LEU A 318 -23.59 -14.71 22.70
C LEU A 318 -23.39 -15.04 21.22
N THR A 319 -23.93 -16.17 20.77
CA THR A 319 -23.88 -16.56 19.36
C THR A 319 -24.94 -15.79 18.56
N VAL A 320 -24.49 -14.96 17.61
CA VAL A 320 -25.37 -14.20 16.72
C VAL A 320 -25.52 -14.93 15.38
N ARG A 321 -26.74 -14.97 14.85
CA ARG A 321 -27.01 -15.50 13.51
C ARG A 321 -27.09 -14.37 12.51
N GLN A 322 -26.31 -14.47 11.43
CA GLN A 322 -26.38 -13.53 10.32
C GLN A 322 -27.77 -13.56 9.66
N THR A 323 -28.26 -12.39 9.27
CA THR A 323 -29.45 -12.30 8.42
C THR A 323 -29.16 -12.87 7.02
N PRO A 324 -30.19 -13.26 6.24
CA PRO A 324 -29.98 -13.76 4.87
C PRO A 324 -29.19 -12.78 3.98
N LYS A 325 -29.36 -11.46 4.18
CA LYS A 325 -28.67 -10.41 3.42
C LYS A 325 -27.21 -10.26 3.85
N GLU A 326 -26.91 -10.22 5.15
CA GLU A 326 -25.54 -10.26 5.68
C GLU A 326 -24.78 -11.50 5.18
N ARG A 327 -25.43 -12.67 5.25
CA ARG A 327 -24.86 -13.93 4.77
C ARG A 327 -24.61 -13.88 3.26
N ALA A 328 -25.48 -13.25 2.47
CA ALA A 328 -25.27 -13.10 1.04
C ALA A 328 -24.05 -12.22 0.73
N LEU A 329 -23.88 -11.09 1.44
CA LEU A 329 -22.69 -10.23 1.32
C LEU A 329 -21.42 -10.97 1.71
N TYR A 330 -21.45 -11.69 2.82
CA TYR A 330 -20.33 -12.51 3.31
C TYR A 330 -19.94 -13.58 2.28
N LEU A 331 -20.91 -14.34 1.76
CA LEU A 331 -20.68 -15.39 0.77
C LEU A 331 -20.18 -14.82 -0.56
N ALA A 332 -20.69 -13.66 -1.00
CA ALA A 332 -20.23 -13.01 -2.21
C ALA A 332 -18.73 -12.70 -2.14
N LEU A 333 -18.26 -12.13 -1.02
CA LEU A 333 -16.82 -11.85 -0.84
C LEU A 333 -15.97 -13.14 -0.82
N THR A 334 -16.45 -14.21 -0.18
CA THR A 334 -15.73 -15.49 -0.19
C THR A 334 -15.60 -16.10 -1.60
N LYS A 335 -16.64 -16.00 -2.44
CA LYS A 335 -16.61 -16.50 -3.81
C LYS A 335 -15.67 -15.69 -4.71
N THR A 336 -15.72 -14.35 -4.62
CA THR A 336 -14.79 -13.48 -5.36
C THR A 336 -13.33 -13.77 -5.00
N SER A 337 -13.06 -14.11 -3.75
CA SER A 337 -11.71 -14.50 -3.30
C SER A 337 -11.23 -15.82 -3.92
N GLN A 338 -12.14 -16.76 -4.15
CA GLN A 338 -11.84 -18.05 -4.79
C GLN A 338 -11.66 -17.92 -6.31
N GLU A 339 -12.50 -17.14 -7.00
CA GLU A 339 -12.42 -16.94 -8.46
C GLU A 339 -11.12 -16.25 -8.90
N VAL A 340 -10.63 -15.28 -8.13
CA VAL A 340 -9.35 -14.59 -8.38
C VAL A 340 -8.15 -15.54 -8.35
N THR A 341 -8.25 -16.64 -7.60
CA THR A 341 -7.16 -17.63 -7.49
C THR A 341 -7.05 -18.48 -8.77
N LEU A 342 -8.13 -18.57 -9.57
CA LEU A 342 -8.20 -19.38 -10.78
C LEU A 342 -7.86 -18.60 -12.06
N THR A 343 -7.92 -17.25 -12.05
CA THR A 343 -7.76 -16.40 -13.24
C THR A 343 -6.39 -15.74 -13.40
N GLN A 344 -5.30 -16.32 -12.86
CA GLN A 344 -3.92 -15.84 -13.13
C GLN A 344 -3.43 -16.07 -14.58
N GLY A 345 -4.33 -16.34 -15.54
CA GLY A 345 -3.98 -16.71 -16.90
C GLY A 345 -4.90 -16.15 -17.98
N SER A 346 -5.25 -14.85 -17.95
CA SER A 346 -5.64 -14.10 -19.16
C SER A 346 -5.87 -12.63 -18.86
N GLN A 347 -5.04 -11.77 -19.46
CA GLN A 347 -5.15 -10.32 -19.35
C GLN A 347 -6.33 -9.79 -20.19
N GLY A 348 -7.19 -9.02 -19.55
CA GLY A 348 -8.10 -8.07 -20.17
C GLY A 348 -8.15 -6.81 -19.31
N ALA A 349 -7.89 -5.65 -19.91
CA ALA A 349 -7.81 -4.36 -19.23
C ALA A 349 -9.19 -3.90 -18.74
N ILE A 350 -9.50 -4.20 -17.48
CA ILE A 350 -10.53 -3.53 -16.69
C ILE A 350 -9.80 -2.83 -15.53
N GLU A 351 -10.22 -1.61 -15.23
CA GLU A 351 -9.56 -0.62 -14.36
C GLU A 351 -8.87 -1.23 -13.12
N GLN A 352 -7.54 -1.22 -13.15
CA GLN A 352 -6.64 -1.99 -12.28
C GLN A 352 -6.60 -1.52 -10.80
N GLN A 353 -7.28 -0.43 -10.45
CA GLN A 353 -7.22 0.13 -9.09
C GLN A 353 -8.26 -0.47 -8.15
N ASP A 354 -9.50 -0.68 -8.60
CA ASP A 354 -10.57 -1.24 -7.73
C ASP A 354 -10.44 -2.75 -7.55
N VAL A 355 -9.99 -3.46 -8.59
CA VAL A 355 -9.75 -4.91 -8.54
C VAL A 355 -8.62 -5.25 -7.57
N LYS A 356 -7.55 -4.44 -7.50
CA LYS A 356 -6.43 -4.66 -6.59
C LYS A 356 -6.79 -4.40 -5.13
N ALA A 357 -7.60 -3.36 -4.87
CA ALA A 357 -8.12 -3.09 -3.53
C ALA A 357 -9.06 -4.21 -3.04
N LEU A 358 -9.91 -4.74 -3.93
CA LEU A 358 -10.79 -5.89 -3.66
C LEU A 358 -10.00 -7.20 -3.48
N GLN A 359 -8.90 -7.39 -4.23
CA GLN A 359 -8.00 -8.54 -4.10
C GLN A 359 -7.28 -8.56 -2.73
N ASP A 360 -6.77 -7.41 -2.27
CA ASP A 360 -6.11 -7.29 -0.97
C ASP A 360 -7.10 -7.49 0.20
N LEU A 361 -8.39 -7.17 0.01
CA LEU A 361 -9.46 -7.31 1.01
C LEU A 361 -10.09 -8.71 1.06
N GLY A 362 -10.25 -9.38 -0.08
CA GLY A 362 -10.78 -10.75 -0.16
C GLY A 362 -9.81 -11.81 0.38
N GLN A 363 -8.50 -11.57 0.25
CA GLN A 363 -7.46 -12.47 0.80
C GLN A 363 -7.17 -12.23 2.29
N SER A 364 -7.63 -11.11 2.85
CA SER A 364 -7.39 -10.77 4.25
C SER A 364 -8.59 -11.20 5.11
N THR A 365 -8.33 -11.97 6.17
CA THR A 365 -9.31 -12.27 7.24
C THR A 365 -10.03 -11.02 7.76
N THR A 366 -9.42 -9.84 7.60
CA THR A 366 -10.00 -8.55 7.99
C THR A 366 -11.25 -8.16 7.20
N GLY A 367 -11.39 -8.54 5.92
CA GLY A 367 -12.56 -8.18 5.11
C GLY A 367 -13.82 -8.93 5.56
N LEU A 368 -13.69 -10.24 5.80
CA LEU A 368 -14.76 -11.08 6.34
C LEU A 368 -15.13 -10.69 7.77
N LEU A 369 -14.13 -10.40 8.63
CA LEU A 369 -14.37 -9.89 9.99
C LEU A 369 -15.09 -8.53 9.99
N LYS A 370 -14.78 -7.65 9.03
CA LYS A 370 -15.48 -6.37 8.87
C LYS A 370 -16.95 -6.61 8.50
N LEU A 371 -17.26 -7.56 7.60
CA LEU A 371 -18.65 -7.90 7.26
C LEU A 371 -19.46 -8.51 8.43
N CYS A 372 -18.80 -9.05 9.45
CA CYS A 372 -19.48 -9.50 10.67
C CYS A 372 -19.93 -8.35 11.58
N SER A 373 -19.43 -7.12 11.37
CA SER A 373 -19.73 -5.95 12.21
C SER A 373 -20.28 -4.74 11.45
N HIS A 374 -20.00 -4.65 10.14
CA HIS A 374 -20.41 -3.57 9.25
C HIS A 374 -20.80 -4.11 7.87
N PHE A 375 -21.82 -3.53 7.25
CA PHE A 375 -22.33 -4.04 5.98
C PHE A 375 -21.49 -3.63 4.77
N CYS A 376 -20.67 -2.58 4.88
CA CYS A 376 -19.88 -2.05 3.76
C CYS A 376 -18.38 -2.33 3.91
N ILE A 377 -17.73 -2.66 2.79
CA ILE A 377 -16.29 -2.91 2.73
C ILE A 377 -15.50 -1.60 2.58
N SER A 378 -16.01 -0.61 1.84
CA SER A 378 -15.41 0.71 1.75
C SER A 378 -15.56 1.47 3.08
N SER A 379 -14.54 2.26 3.43
CA SER A 379 -14.53 3.12 4.62
C SER A 379 -15.43 4.34 4.49
N ASP A 380 -15.88 4.66 3.28
CA ASP A 380 -16.96 5.61 3.05
C ASP A 380 -18.27 4.84 2.92
N SER A 381 -19.21 5.05 3.84
CA SER A 381 -20.60 4.70 3.57
C SER A 381 -21.60 5.40 4.48
N GLU A 382 -22.51 6.12 3.84
CA GLU A 382 -23.81 6.55 4.34
C GLU A 382 -24.82 5.37 4.40
N VAL A 383 -24.40 4.14 4.08
CA VAL A 383 -25.24 2.94 4.07
C VAL A 383 -25.39 2.39 5.49
N LEU A 384 -26.63 2.35 5.99
CA LEU A 384 -26.96 2.00 7.36
C LEU A 384 -27.38 0.52 7.50
N SER A 385 -27.70 -0.16 6.39
CA SER A 385 -28.24 -1.53 6.42
C SER A 385 -27.63 -2.51 5.42
N ALA A 386 -27.70 -3.81 5.74
CA ALA A 386 -27.32 -4.90 4.84
C ALA A 386 -28.16 -4.93 3.56
N GLU A 387 -29.41 -4.47 3.64
CA GLU A 387 -30.32 -4.44 2.51
C GLU A 387 -29.90 -3.41 1.46
N GLU A 388 -29.64 -2.18 1.89
CA GLU A 388 -29.14 -1.10 1.02
C GLU A 388 -27.84 -1.50 0.32
N GLU A 389 -26.89 -2.11 1.04
CA GLU A 389 -25.64 -2.57 0.42
C GLU A 389 -25.88 -3.70 -0.58
N CYS A 390 -26.74 -4.67 -0.25
CA CYS A 390 -27.15 -5.72 -1.20
C CYS A 390 -27.77 -5.13 -2.47
N GLN A 391 -28.66 -4.13 -2.34
CA GLN A 391 -29.28 -3.45 -3.48
C GLN A 391 -28.23 -2.70 -4.32
N ARG A 392 -27.29 -2.01 -3.67
CA ARG A 392 -26.17 -1.32 -4.33
C ARG A 392 -25.30 -2.29 -5.15
N GLN A 393 -24.94 -3.43 -4.55
CA GLN A 393 -24.17 -4.48 -5.23
C GLN A 393 -24.93 -5.07 -6.42
N LEU A 394 -26.23 -5.35 -6.27
CA LEU A 394 -27.08 -5.83 -7.37
C LEU A 394 -27.16 -4.79 -8.51
N ALA A 395 -27.27 -3.51 -8.21
CA ALA A 395 -27.31 -2.44 -9.21
C ALA A 395 -25.98 -2.37 -10.00
N LEU A 396 -24.85 -2.49 -9.32
CA LEU A 396 -23.52 -2.56 -9.96
C LEU A 396 -23.42 -3.77 -10.90
N ARG A 397 -23.79 -4.97 -10.43
CA ARG A 397 -23.75 -6.19 -11.25
C ARG A 397 -24.69 -6.13 -12.45
N ARG A 398 -25.86 -5.51 -12.32
CA ARG A 398 -26.76 -5.26 -13.46
C ARG A 398 -26.12 -4.33 -14.50
N LYS A 399 -25.41 -3.29 -14.06
CA LYS A 399 -24.69 -2.38 -14.96
C LYS A 399 -23.56 -3.10 -15.70
N GLU A 400 -22.79 -3.95 -15.01
CA GLU A 400 -21.76 -4.80 -15.62
C GLU A 400 -22.36 -5.76 -16.65
N LEU A 401 -23.45 -6.45 -16.31
CA LEU A 401 -24.15 -7.37 -17.20
C LEU A 401 -24.64 -6.66 -18.47
N ASN A 402 -25.25 -5.49 -18.33
CA ASN A 402 -25.70 -4.69 -19.47
C ASN A 402 -24.54 -4.19 -20.35
N SER A 403 -23.34 -4.03 -19.79
CA SER A 403 -22.14 -3.71 -20.58
C SER A 403 -21.67 -4.93 -21.35
N ALA A 404 -21.50 -6.05 -20.67
CA ALA A 404 -21.06 -7.30 -21.29
C ALA A 404 -22.00 -7.76 -22.41
N GLN A 405 -23.32 -7.63 -22.22
CA GLN A 405 -24.31 -7.91 -23.27
C GLN A 405 -24.12 -7.02 -24.50
N ARG A 406 -23.86 -5.72 -24.31
CA ARG A 406 -23.58 -4.79 -25.42
C ARG A 406 -22.29 -5.16 -26.15
N ASP A 407 -21.26 -5.54 -25.42
CA ASP A 407 -19.97 -5.94 -26.01
C ASP A 407 -20.09 -7.23 -26.82
N VAL A 408 -20.81 -8.23 -26.29
CA VAL A 408 -21.10 -9.48 -27.00
C VAL A 408 -21.92 -9.21 -28.26
N LYS A 409 -22.97 -8.37 -28.16
CA LYS A 409 -23.78 -7.99 -29.32
C LYS A 409 -22.94 -7.29 -30.39
N ALA A 410 -22.11 -6.32 -30.00
CA ALA A 410 -21.23 -5.62 -30.93
C ALA A 410 -20.22 -6.56 -31.62
N LEU A 411 -19.71 -7.57 -30.91
CA LEU A 411 -18.86 -8.61 -31.48
C LEU A 411 -19.62 -9.49 -32.47
N ALA A 412 -20.85 -9.90 -32.12
CA ALA A 412 -21.71 -10.68 -32.99
C ALA A 412 -22.06 -9.91 -34.28
N ASP A 413 -22.45 -8.64 -34.17
CA ASP A 413 -22.74 -7.77 -35.32
C ASP A 413 -21.51 -7.61 -36.24
N LYS A 414 -20.32 -7.48 -35.66
CA LYS A 414 -19.06 -7.41 -36.42
C LYS A 414 -18.75 -8.73 -37.13
N ALA A 415 -19.02 -9.86 -36.48
CA ALA A 415 -18.87 -11.18 -37.08
C ALA A 415 -19.85 -11.35 -38.25
N LEU A 416 -21.11 -10.98 -38.06
CA LEU A 416 -22.15 -11.03 -39.10
C LEU A 416 -21.81 -10.13 -40.29
N ALA A 417 -21.34 -8.91 -40.06
CA ALA A 417 -20.90 -8.02 -41.14
C ALA A 417 -19.71 -8.61 -41.92
N SER A 418 -18.78 -9.28 -41.23
CA SER A 418 -17.64 -9.96 -41.87
C SER A 418 -18.11 -11.14 -42.73
N VAL A 419 -19.07 -11.91 -42.23
CA VAL A 419 -19.75 -13.02 -42.91
C VAL A 419 -20.46 -12.53 -44.17
N GLN A 420 -21.21 -11.43 -44.11
CA GLN A 420 -21.87 -10.82 -45.27
C GLN A 420 -20.86 -10.30 -46.31
N LEU A 421 -19.74 -9.73 -45.86
CA LEU A 421 -18.68 -9.29 -46.75
C LEU A 421 -18.06 -10.46 -47.52
N ILE A 422 -17.90 -11.62 -46.85
CA ILE A 422 -17.47 -12.87 -47.47
C ILE A 422 -18.52 -13.40 -48.45
N GLN A 423 -19.81 -13.34 -48.11
CA GLN A 423 -20.92 -13.71 -49.00
C GLN A 423 -20.99 -12.84 -50.27
N HIS A 424 -20.60 -11.57 -50.20
CA HIS A 424 -20.49 -10.72 -51.40
C HIS A 424 -19.46 -11.24 -52.42
N PHE A 425 -18.46 -12.01 -51.96
CA PHE A 425 -17.50 -12.73 -52.81
C PHE A 425 -17.95 -14.16 -53.20
N GLU A 426 -19.11 -14.61 -52.72
CA GLU A 426 -19.74 -15.90 -53.05
C GLU A 426 -20.31 -16.05 -54.49
N PRO A 427 -20.44 -15.02 -55.37
CA PRO A 427 -20.84 -15.26 -56.78
C PRO A 427 -19.89 -16.21 -57.54
N PHE A 428 -18.75 -16.56 -56.96
CA PHE A 428 -17.76 -17.46 -57.55
C PHE A 428 -17.81 -18.92 -57.07
N PHE A 429 -18.59 -19.27 -56.04
CA PHE A 429 -18.51 -20.59 -55.42
C PHE A 429 -19.89 -21.25 -55.15
N ALA A 430 -20.51 -21.69 -56.26
CA ALA A 430 -21.37 -22.88 -56.39
C ALA A 430 -22.81 -22.89 -55.85
N ARG A 431 -23.79 -22.99 -56.77
CA ARG A 431 -24.70 -24.17 -56.98
C ARG A 431 -25.94 -23.83 -57.81
N SER A 432 -25.76 -23.45 -59.07
CA SER A 432 -26.86 -23.29 -60.03
C SER A 432 -26.35 -23.57 -61.44
N SER A 433 -27.21 -24.12 -62.30
CA SER A 433 -26.82 -24.55 -63.67
C SER A 433 -26.09 -23.42 -64.39
N LEU A 434 -24.87 -23.75 -64.87
CA LEU A 434 -23.96 -22.85 -65.57
C LEU A 434 -24.61 -22.11 -66.75
N GLU A 435 -25.67 -22.69 -67.33
CA GLU A 435 -26.43 -22.09 -68.43
C GLU A 435 -27.18 -20.82 -68.05
N LYS A 436 -27.68 -20.70 -66.81
CA LYS A 436 -28.42 -19.50 -66.35
C LYS A 436 -27.50 -18.35 -65.92
N HIS A 437 -26.28 -18.65 -65.48
CA HIS A 437 -25.35 -17.65 -64.91
C HIS A 437 -24.35 -17.11 -65.93
N CYS A 438 -24.29 -17.73 -67.11
CA CYS A 438 -23.42 -17.35 -68.21
C CYS A 438 -24.20 -16.83 -69.43
N GLU A 439 -25.36 -16.19 -69.24
CA GLU A 439 -26.13 -15.58 -70.33
C GLU A 439 -25.31 -14.58 -71.15
N HIS A 440 -24.34 -13.90 -70.52
CA HIS A 440 -23.43 -13.01 -71.24
C HIS A 440 -22.65 -13.75 -72.34
N LEU A 441 -22.34 -15.04 -72.17
CA LEU A 441 -21.63 -15.84 -73.18
C LEU A 441 -22.48 -16.11 -74.43
N GLN A 442 -23.81 -16.06 -74.34
CA GLN A 442 -24.68 -16.13 -75.53
C GLN A 442 -24.51 -14.89 -76.42
N LYS A 443 -24.23 -13.73 -75.82
CA LYS A 443 -24.04 -12.43 -76.49
C LYS A 443 -22.61 -12.21 -77.02
N VAL A 444 -21.66 -13.04 -76.62
CA VAL A 444 -20.24 -12.94 -77.05
C VAL A 444 -20.05 -13.42 -78.51
N THR A 445 -19.02 -12.91 -79.19
CA THR A 445 -18.69 -13.31 -80.58
C THR A 445 -18.18 -14.74 -80.66
N LYS A 446 -18.42 -15.43 -81.79
CA LYS A 446 -17.95 -16.81 -82.03
C LYS A 446 -16.42 -16.94 -81.87
N ALA A 447 -15.66 -15.95 -82.30
CA ALA A 447 -14.20 -15.92 -82.16
C ALA A 447 -13.75 -15.93 -80.69
N SER A 448 -14.47 -15.22 -79.83
CA SER A 448 -14.19 -15.13 -78.40
C SER A 448 -14.62 -16.41 -77.65
N LEU A 449 -15.65 -17.12 -78.12
CA LEU A 449 -15.99 -18.48 -77.63
C LEU A 449 -14.94 -19.52 -78.05
N LEU A 450 -14.44 -19.45 -79.29
CA LEU A 450 -13.35 -20.31 -79.77
C LEU A 450 -12.05 -20.10 -78.98
N ALA A 451 -11.74 -18.86 -78.60
CA ALA A 451 -10.57 -18.55 -77.78
C ALA A 451 -10.68 -19.17 -76.36
N ARG A 452 -11.86 -19.11 -75.74
CA ARG A 452 -12.14 -19.78 -74.45
C ARG A 452 -12.08 -21.30 -74.57
N ALA A 453 -12.62 -21.85 -75.66
CA ALA A 453 -12.58 -23.29 -75.93
C ALA A 453 -11.14 -23.79 -76.10
N LYS A 454 -10.30 -23.02 -76.82
CA LYS A 454 -8.88 -23.30 -76.99
C LYS A 454 -8.10 -23.19 -75.67
N PHE A 455 -8.45 -22.23 -74.81
CA PHE A 455 -7.88 -22.12 -73.45
C PHE A 455 -8.19 -23.36 -72.60
N LEU A 456 -9.41 -23.88 -72.68
CA LEU A 456 -9.81 -25.15 -72.04
C LEU A 456 -9.29 -26.41 -72.77
N GLY A 457 -8.51 -26.26 -73.85
CA GLY A 457 -7.90 -27.38 -74.57
C GLY A 457 -8.85 -28.20 -75.44
N LEU A 458 -10.02 -27.67 -75.81
CA LEU A 458 -10.94 -28.31 -76.76
C LEU A 458 -10.29 -28.40 -78.16
N LYS A 459 -10.12 -29.62 -78.67
CA LYS A 459 -9.42 -29.89 -79.95
C LYS A 459 -10.30 -29.65 -81.18
N ASP A 460 -11.59 -29.98 -81.10
CA ASP A 460 -12.53 -29.90 -82.23
C ASP A 460 -13.78 -29.08 -81.86
N PRO A 461 -13.69 -27.74 -81.86
CA PRO A 461 -14.83 -26.88 -81.55
C PRO A 461 -15.91 -26.94 -82.65
N HIS A 462 -17.17 -27.11 -82.26
CA HIS A 462 -18.29 -27.19 -83.19
C HIS A 462 -18.47 -25.89 -84.02
N LYS A 463 -18.85 -26.02 -85.30
CA LYS A 463 -19.00 -24.89 -86.22
C LYS A 463 -20.21 -24.01 -85.90
N ASP A 464 -21.25 -24.57 -85.30
CA ASP A 464 -22.42 -23.85 -84.81
C ASP A 464 -22.17 -23.18 -83.44
N LYS A 465 -22.62 -21.92 -83.27
CA LYS A 465 -22.33 -21.09 -82.09
C LYS A 465 -23.01 -21.60 -80.82
N ALA A 466 -24.26 -22.08 -80.93
CA ALA A 466 -25.02 -22.57 -79.78
C ALA A 466 -24.40 -23.88 -79.27
N ARG A 467 -24.08 -24.81 -80.17
CA ARG A 467 -23.41 -26.07 -79.81
C ARG A 467 -21.98 -25.87 -79.27
N LEU A 468 -21.25 -24.85 -79.77
CA LEU A 468 -19.94 -24.48 -79.22
C LEU A 468 -20.04 -23.97 -77.78
N LEU A 469 -21.09 -23.21 -77.45
CA LEU A 469 -21.34 -22.73 -76.08
C LEU A 469 -21.65 -23.89 -75.13
N SER A 470 -22.50 -24.83 -75.54
CA SER A 470 -22.77 -26.04 -74.75
C SER A 470 -21.53 -26.91 -74.55
N GLN A 471 -20.70 -27.08 -75.59
CA GLN A 471 -19.41 -27.78 -75.47
C GLN A 471 -18.44 -27.07 -74.51
N LEU A 472 -18.41 -25.73 -74.52
CA LEU A 472 -17.58 -24.94 -73.62
C LEU A 472 -17.99 -25.09 -72.15
N LEU A 473 -19.29 -24.97 -71.86
CA LEU A 473 -19.82 -25.10 -70.51
C LEU A 473 -19.57 -26.51 -69.95
N CYS A 474 -19.82 -27.55 -70.75
CA CYS A 474 -19.52 -28.93 -70.39
C CYS A 474 -18.01 -29.18 -70.17
N ALA A 475 -17.13 -28.56 -70.94
CA ALA A 475 -15.69 -28.66 -70.73
C ALA A 475 -15.25 -27.95 -69.46
N ALA A 476 -15.83 -26.79 -69.13
CA ALA A 476 -15.47 -25.98 -67.96
C ALA A 476 -15.83 -26.65 -66.63
N GLU A 477 -16.85 -27.51 -66.60
CA GLU A 477 -17.21 -28.31 -65.42
C GLU A 477 -16.10 -29.27 -64.99
N LYS A 478 -15.30 -29.77 -65.95
CA LYS A 478 -14.22 -30.75 -65.71
C LYS A 478 -12.96 -30.15 -65.06
N TYR A 479 -12.92 -28.84 -64.83
CA TYR A 479 -11.80 -28.12 -64.22
C TYR A 479 -12.17 -27.55 -62.85
N SER A 480 -11.16 -27.24 -62.02
CA SER A 480 -11.32 -26.62 -60.70
C SER A 480 -12.07 -25.28 -60.77
N SER A 481 -12.67 -24.86 -59.64
CA SER A 481 -13.47 -23.63 -59.56
C SER A 481 -12.72 -22.39 -60.09
N ASN A 482 -11.42 -22.28 -59.79
CA ASN A 482 -10.58 -21.17 -60.25
C ASN A 482 -10.36 -21.18 -61.77
N THR A 483 -10.10 -22.34 -62.36
CA THR A 483 -9.87 -22.47 -63.81
C THR A 483 -11.18 -22.28 -64.59
N ARG A 484 -12.28 -22.81 -64.05
CA ARG A 484 -13.64 -22.60 -64.56
C ARG A 484 -14.03 -21.13 -64.55
N ALA A 485 -13.80 -20.44 -63.43
CA ALA A 485 -14.10 -19.01 -63.29
C ALA A 485 -13.32 -18.14 -64.29
N LYS A 486 -12.03 -18.46 -64.53
CA LYS A 486 -11.22 -17.76 -65.54
C LYS A 486 -11.77 -17.95 -66.95
N ALA A 487 -12.11 -19.19 -67.33
CA ALA A 487 -12.59 -19.50 -68.68
C ALA A 487 -13.95 -18.85 -69.00
N LEU A 488 -14.83 -18.72 -68.01
CA LEU A 488 -16.21 -18.22 -68.19
C LEU A 488 -16.37 -16.72 -67.87
N ASN A 489 -15.28 -16.06 -67.47
CA ASN A 489 -15.28 -14.65 -67.13
C ASN A 489 -15.75 -13.76 -68.31
N ARG A 490 -16.50 -12.71 -67.98
CA ARG A 490 -16.98 -11.68 -68.91
C ARG A 490 -15.81 -10.97 -69.62
N PHE A 491 -14.70 -10.76 -68.92
CA PHE A 491 -13.50 -10.06 -69.41
C PHE A 491 -12.38 -11.02 -69.82
N PHE A 492 -12.73 -12.22 -70.30
CA PHE A 492 -11.74 -13.20 -70.75
C PHE A 492 -10.80 -12.63 -71.82
N ASP A 493 -9.50 -12.70 -71.57
CA ASP A 493 -8.44 -12.33 -72.50
C ASP A 493 -7.54 -13.53 -72.83
N SER A 494 -7.49 -13.90 -74.09
CA SER A 494 -6.70 -15.05 -74.56
C SER A 494 -5.20 -14.83 -74.49
N LYS A 495 -4.72 -13.58 -74.38
CA LYS A 495 -3.30 -13.24 -74.29
C LYS A 495 -2.75 -13.29 -72.86
N GLY A 496 -3.59 -13.03 -71.85
CA GLY A 496 -3.18 -12.98 -70.44
C GLY A 496 -3.35 -14.27 -69.64
N CYS A 497 -4.09 -15.27 -70.12
CA CYS A 497 -4.55 -16.37 -69.26
C CYS A 497 -3.63 -17.61 -69.15
N GLY A 498 -2.57 -17.77 -69.96
CA GLY A 498 -1.71 -18.98 -69.93
C GLY A 498 -2.46 -20.28 -70.33
N ARG A 499 -1.85 -21.47 -70.18
CA ARG A 499 -2.58 -22.76 -70.27
C ARG A 499 -3.09 -23.16 -68.87
N PRO A 500 -4.27 -23.79 -68.74
CA PRO A 500 -4.77 -24.25 -67.45
C PRO A 500 -3.79 -25.24 -66.81
N ALA A 501 -3.42 -25.01 -65.55
CA ALA A 501 -2.61 -25.93 -64.77
C ALA A 501 -3.40 -27.23 -64.51
N LYS A 502 -2.75 -28.39 -64.65
CA LYS A 502 -3.33 -29.69 -64.28
C LYS A 502 -3.26 -29.83 -62.75
N ASP A 503 -4.17 -29.20 -62.03
CA ASP A 503 -4.24 -29.36 -60.58
C ASP A 503 -5.35 -30.34 -60.19
N ALA A 504 -4.91 -31.36 -59.44
CA ALA A 504 -5.62 -32.52 -58.95
C ALA A 504 -6.51 -32.21 -57.73
N ASP A 505 -7.39 -33.17 -57.42
CA ASP A 505 -8.37 -33.23 -56.34
C ASP A 505 -8.00 -32.54 -55.01
N LEU A 506 -8.88 -31.65 -54.54
CA LEU A 506 -8.94 -31.22 -53.13
C LEU A 506 -10.41 -31.22 -52.67
N LYS A 507 -10.69 -32.04 -51.65
CA LYS A 507 -12.01 -32.34 -51.07
C LYS A 507 -12.61 -31.10 -50.38
N THR A 508 -13.70 -30.57 -50.92
CA THR A 508 -14.47 -29.39 -50.46
C THR A 508 -15.46 -29.64 -49.30
N GLY A 509 -15.34 -30.75 -48.56
CA GLY A 509 -16.39 -31.19 -47.62
C GLY A 509 -16.38 -30.54 -46.22
N GLN A 510 -15.24 -30.00 -45.74
CA GLN A 510 -15.13 -29.58 -44.34
C GLN A 510 -15.54 -28.11 -44.08
N ALA A 511 -15.38 -27.22 -45.06
CA ALA A 511 -15.76 -25.81 -44.91
C ALA A 511 -17.29 -25.58 -45.01
N GLU A 512 -18.00 -26.41 -45.80
CA GLU A 512 -19.47 -26.33 -45.92
C GLU A 512 -20.20 -26.70 -44.62
N ALA A 513 -19.64 -27.61 -43.80
CA ALA A 513 -20.28 -28.09 -42.58
C ALA A 513 -20.27 -27.06 -41.45
N ALA A 514 -19.15 -26.35 -41.27
CA ALA A 514 -19.01 -25.31 -40.25
C ALA A 514 -19.89 -24.08 -40.54
N TRP A 515 -20.07 -23.74 -41.81
CA TRP A 515 -20.92 -22.62 -42.24
C TRP A 515 -22.40 -22.86 -41.98
N ARG A 516 -22.89 -24.08 -42.26
CA ARG A 516 -24.30 -24.43 -42.03
C ARG A 516 -24.69 -24.45 -40.56
N GLN A 517 -23.76 -24.82 -39.67
CA GLN A 517 -23.99 -24.76 -38.22
C GLN A 517 -24.13 -23.31 -37.72
N LEU A 518 -23.38 -22.38 -38.32
CA LEU A 518 -23.46 -20.95 -38.01
C LEU A 518 -24.74 -20.30 -38.52
N MET A 519 -25.22 -20.68 -39.70
CA MET A 519 -26.49 -20.17 -40.25
C MET A 519 -27.71 -20.70 -39.48
N ALA A 520 -27.69 -21.96 -39.01
CA ALA A 520 -28.76 -22.53 -38.20
C ALA A 520 -28.95 -21.79 -36.86
N LEU A 521 -27.85 -21.31 -36.25
CA LEU A 521 -27.89 -20.51 -35.03
C LEU A 521 -28.45 -19.08 -35.24
N VAL A 522 -28.44 -18.58 -36.47
CA VAL A 522 -28.97 -17.25 -36.82
C VAL A 522 -30.45 -17.31 -37.19
N GLU A 523 -30.92 -18.43 -37.73
CA GLU A 523 -32.33 -18.61 -38.13
C GLU A 523 -33.26 -18.98 -36.95
N ASP A 524 -32.72 -19.51 -35.85
CA ASP A 524 -33.52 -19.87 -34.65
C ASP A 524 -33.97 -18.64 -33.82
N ASP A 525 -33.40 -17.45 -34.04
CA ASP A 525 -33.69 -16.25 -33.23
C ASP A 525 -34.93 -15.46 -33.73
N ASP A 526 -35.54 -15.86 -34.85
CA ASP A 526 -36.65 -15.15 -35.51
C ASP A 526 -38.04 -15.74 -35.20
N GLN A 527 -38.15 -16.69 -34.26
CA GLN A 527 -39.42 -17.20 -33.75
C GLN A 527 -39.65 -16.86 -32.27
N GLY A 528 -40.22 -15.68 -32.05
CA GLY A 528 -41.31 -15.44 -31.09
C GLY A 528 -41.09 -15.79 -29.61
N GLU A 529 -40.99 -14.74 -28.80
CA GLU A 529 -41.35 -14.76 -27.38
C GLU A 529 -42.65 -15.55 -27.13
N THR A 530 -42.58 -16.55 -26.24
CA THR A 530 -43.75 -16.99 -25.46
C THR A 530 -43.36 -16.96 -23.99
N GLU A 531 -44.17 -16.23 -23.22
CA GLU A 531 -44.25 -16.35 -21.76
C GLU A 531 -44.50 -17.82 -21.40
N ASP A 532 -43.68 -18.40 -20.53
CA ASP A 532 -44.18 -19.03 -19.30
C ASP A 532 -43.09 -19.64 -18.40
N THR A 533 -43.35 -19.49 -17.10
CA THR A 533 -42.95 -20.35 -15.98
C THR A 533 -41.47 -20.44 -15.55
N ILE A 534 -41.21 -19.77 -14.43
CA ILE A 534 -40.22 -20.12 -13.42
C ILE A 534 -40.52 -21.53 -12.90
N GLU A 535 -39.70 -22.52 -13.25
CA GLU A 535 -39.59 -23.76 -12.47
C GLU A 535 -38.12 -24.08 -12.16
N CYS A 536 -37.90 -24.33 -10.86
CA CYS A 536 -36.63 -24.67 -10.26
C CYS A 536 -36.08 -26.00 -10.80
N ILE A 537 -34.88 -26.00 -11.36
CA ILE A 537 -34.06 -27.23 -11.46
C ILE A 537 -32.63 -26.90 -11.04
N GLY A 538 -32.27 -27.37 -9.85
CA GLY A 538 -30.95 -27.19 -9.26
C GLY A 538 -30.63 -28.24 -8.20
N THR A 539 -31.06 -29.49 -8.40
CA THR A 539 -30.59 -30.63 -7.61
C THR A 539 -30.36 -31.84 -8.50
N SER A 540 -29.13 -31.99 -8.99
CA SER A 540 -28.45 -33.28 -9.18
C SER A 540 -27.21 -33.09 -10.05
N SER A 541 -26.02 -33.12 -9.45
CA SER A 541 -24.76 -33.62 -10.03
C SER A 541 -23.54 -32.98 -9.34
N VAL A 542 -23.29 -33.34 -8.08
CA VAL A 542 -21.93 -33.38 -7.53
C VAL A 542 -21.86 -34.57 -6.57
N ARG A 543 -21.60 -35.76 -7.14
CA ARG A 543 -20.99 -36.89 -6.44
C ARG A 543 -19.87 -37.38 -7.35
N GLN A 544 -18.78 -37.82 -6.71
CA GLN A 544 -17.49 -38.23 -7.27
C GLN A 544 -16.61 -37.07 -7.75
N VAL A 545 -15.72 -36.59 -6.86
CA VAL A 545 -14.29 -36.94 -6.90
C VAL A 545 -13.72 -36.75 -5.47
N CYS A 546 -13.54 -37.85 -4.74
CA CYS A 546 -12.58 -38.00 -3.64
C CYS A 546 -12.35 -39.51 -3.49
N GLY A 547 -11.20 -39.95 -3.98
CA GLY A 547 -10.53 -41.21 -3.63
C GLY A 547 -9.08 -40.86 -3.34
#